data_AF-A0A0F9BCF4-F1
#
_entry.id   AF-A0A0F9BCF4-F1
#
_cell.length_a   1.000
_cell.length_b   1.000
_cell.length_c   1.000
_cell.angle_alpha   90.00
_cell.angle_beta   90.00
_cell.angle_gamma   90.00
#
_symmetry.space_group_name_H-M   'P 1'
#
loop_
_entity.id
_entity.type
_entity.pdbx_description
1 polymer ?
#
loop_
_entity_poly.entity_id
_entity_poly.type
_entity_poly.pdbx_seq_one_letter_code
_entity_poly.pdbx_strand_id
1 'polypeptide(L)'
;MRFGDGEKNIINNIACNRQGFSYDPGDCKDREFQNDLIESLEYMDDNYFVGINDERLEKRVNGTIISPMIFVNENYLPFLNKIIPLCNNCVLVANERGNRDTLPFEVLDYVKIKNTYWRYVDSLLVDVSISYLLFDKPTQIVLVAGGPWSNVLIQRFWETNKNHIYIDIGSTLDPFLYRHNTRQYQERLKNDT
;
A
#
# COMPACT_ATOMS: atom_id res chain seq x y z
N MET A 1 3.81 5.27 -4.03
CA MET A 1 2.76 4.99 -3.02
C MET A 1 1.54 5.87 -3.25
N ARG A 2 0.37 5.57 -2.66
CA ARG A 2 -0.88 6.31 -2.90
C ARG A 2 -1.50 6.79 -1.60
N PHE A 3 -1.98 8.03 -1.58
CA PHE A 3 -2.78 8.61 -0.52
C PHE A 3 -4.20 8.82 -1.03
N GLY A 4 -5.14 8.06 -0.49
CA GLY A 4 -6.55 8.14 -0.80
C GLY A 4 -7.37 8.87 0.26
N ASP A 5 -8.68 8.71 0.15
CA ASP A 5 -9.68 9.28 1.05
C ASP A 5 -9.65 8.68 2.47
N GLY A 6 -9.07 7.48 2.63
CA GLY A 6 -8.79 6.89 3.93
C GLY A 6 -7.67 7.61 4.66
N GLU A 7 -6.52 7.71 4.01
CA GLU A 7 -5.30 8.36 4.53
C GLU A 7 -5.54 9.85 4.81
N LYS A 8 -6.34 10.52 3.95
CA LYS A 8 -6.74 11.91 4.14
C LYS A 8 -7.39 12.18 5.49
N ASN A 9 -8.31 11.31 5.94
CA ASN A 9 -8.98 11.52 7.22
C ASN A 9 -7.99 11.46 8.37
N ILE A 10 -7.07 10.50 8.33
CA ILE A 10 -6.02 10.33 9.33
C ILE A 10 -5.10 11.55 9.36
N ILE A 11 -4.58 11.98 8.21
CA ILE A 11 -3.70 13.17 8.09
C ILE A 11 -4.38 14.42 8.66
N ASN A 12 -5.66 14.62 8.39
CA ASN A 12 -6.42 15.77 8.88
C ASN A 12 -6.91 15.64 10.34
N ASN A 13 -6.49 14.59 11.05
CA ASN A 13 -6.90 14.29 12.41
C ASN A 13 -8.43 14.11 12.57
N ILE A 14 -9.08 13.45 11.61
CA ILE A 14 -10.52 13.21 11.58
C ILE A 14 -10.79 11.73 11.86
N ALA A 15 -11.57 11.45 12.91
CA ALA A 15 -11.97 10.10 13.27
C ALA A 15 -12.61 9.36 12.08
N CYS A 16 -12.24 8.09 11.89
CA CYS A 16 -12.85 7.27 10.86
C CYS A 16 -12.84 5.79 11.21
N ASN A 17 -13.80 5.06 10.64
CA ASN A 17 -13.89 3.62 10.75
C ASN A 17 -14.19 3.07 9.36
N ARG A 18 -13.20 2.43 8.74
CA ARG A 18 -13.28 1.88 7.39
C ARG A 18 -12.96 0.39 7.41
N GLN A 19 -13.28 -0.29 6.32
CA GLN A 19 -12.94 -1.70 6.18
C GLN A 19 -11.41 -1.88 6.18
N GLY A 20 -10.90 -2.44 7.28
CA GLY A 20 -9.47 -2.74 7.45
C GLY A 20 -8.67 -1.78 8.34
N PHE A 21 -9.24 -0.62 8.73
CA PHE A 21 -8.59 0.29 9.69
C PHE A 21 -9.58 1.25 10.35
N SER A 22 -9.22 1.75 11.53
CA SER A 22 -9.92 2.82 12.23
C SER A 22 -8.91 3.86 12.71
N TYR A 23 -9.39 5.07 12.95
CA TYR A 23 -8.60 6.16 13.51
C TYR A 23 -9.45 6.92 14.53
N ASP A 24 -8.91 7.10 15.73
CA ASP A 24 -9.45 7.90 16.83
C ASP A 24 -8.43 8.99 17.23
N PRO A 25 -8.73 10.28 17.01
CA PRO A 25 -7.89 11.40 17.45
C PRO A 25 -7.55 11.42 18.95
N GLY A 26 -8.38 10.76 19.77
CA GLY A 26 -8.21 10.64 21.21
C GLY A 26 -7.28 9.51 21.65
N ASP A 27 -6.94 8.57 20.75
CA ASP A 27 -6.00 7.48 21.02
C ASP A 27 -4.57 7.91 20.69
N CYS A 28 -3.64 7.71 21.62
CA CYS A 28 -2.25 8.13 21.44
C CYS A 28 -1.52 7.32 20.35
N LYS A 29 -1.85 6.04 20.16
CA LYS A 29 -1.25 5.19 19.13
C LYS A 29 -1.75 5.55 17.74
N ASP A 30 -3.01 5.90 17.64
CA ASP A 30 -3.58 6.42 16.40
C ASP A 30 -2.88 7.73 16.01
N ARG A 31 -2.63 8.62 16.97
CA ARG A 31 -1.87 9.87 16.77
C ARG A 31 -0.40 9.66 16.41
N GLU A 32 0.26 8.66 16.98
CA GLU A 32 1.61 8.25 16.55
C GLU A 32 1.59 7.81 15.07
N PHE A 33 0.64 6.95 14.70
CA PHE A 33 0.49 6.51 13.32
C PHE A 33 0.15 7.66 12.35
N GLN A 34 -0.63 8.65 12.78
CA GLN A 34 -0.86 9.86 12.00
C GLN A 34 0.47 10.56 11.67
N ASN A 35 1.37 10.68 12.64
CA ASN A 35 2.67 11.33 12.42
C ASN A 35 3.52 10.52 11.44
N ASP A 36 3.58 9.20 11.56
CA ASP A 36 4.27 8.33 10.60
C ASP A 36 3.70 8.49 9.18
N LEU A 37 2.37 8.60 9.07
CA LEU A 37 1.71 8.78 7.78
C LEU A 37 2.04 10.14 7.16
N ILE A 38 2.10 11.20 7.96
CA ILE A 38 2.54 12.53 7.51
C ILE A 38 4.03 12.50 7.11
N GLU A 39 4.88 11.83 7.89
CA GLU A 39 6.30 11.64 7.57
C GLU A 39 6.47 10.96 6.20
N SER A 40 5.71 9.88 5.95
CA SER A 40 5.76 9.16 4.66
C SER A 40 5.27 9.98 3.46
N LEU A 41 4.37 10.94 3.70
CA LEU A 41 3.84 11.88 2.69
C LEU A 41 4.85 12.98 2.37
N GLU A 42 5.56 13.48 3.39
CA GLU A 42 6.54 14.55 3.28
C GLU A 42 7.95 14.04 2.92
N TYR A 43 8.15 12.71 2.92
CA TYR A 43 9.41 12.08 2.57
C TYR A 43 9.83 12.36 1.13
N MET A 44 11.11 12.69 0.96
CA MET A 44 11.67 13.13 -0.32
C MET A 44 12.91 12.32 -0.72
N ASP A 45 12.85 11.75 -1.91
CA ASP A 45 13.98 11.09 -2.59
C ASP A 45 13.71 11.02 -4.10
N ASP A 46 14.76 11.05 -4.93
CA ASP A 46 14.66 11.09 -6.39
C ASP A 46 13.89 9.89 -7.00
N ASN A 47 13.86 8.75 -6.31
CA ASN A 47 13.17 7.54 -6.77
C ASN A 47 11.95 7.19 -5.90
N TYR A 48 11.46 8.15 -5.12
CA TYR A 48 10.31 7.97 -4.25
C TYR A 48 9.11 8.78 -4.77
N PHE A 49 8.13 8.06 -5.32
CA PHE A 49 6.98 8.66 -5.97
C PHE A 49 5.73 8.55 -5.10
N VAL A 50 5.11 9.70 -4.84
CA VAL A 50 3.88 9.81 -4.07
C VAL A 50 2.73 10.22 -4.99
N GLY A 51 1.63 9.47 -4.93
CA GLY A 51 0.40 9.82 -5.61
C GLY A 51 -0.68 10.27 -4.65
N ILE A 52 -1.31 11.40 -4.96
CA ILE A 52 -2.28 12.09 -4.13
C ILE A 52 -3.54 12.40 -4.94
N ASN A 53 -4.72 12.07 -4.42
CA ASN A 53 -5.99 12.30 -5.10
C ASN A 53 -6.75 13.49 -4.47
N ASP A 54 -6.06 14.63 -4.32
CA ASP A 54 -6.65 15.87 -3.79
C ASP A 54 -5.72 17.08 -4.08
N GLU A 55 -6.21 18.05 -4.85
CA GLU A 55 -5.54 19.33 -5.15
C GLU A 55 -5.09 20.10 -3.88
N ARG A 56 -5.70 19.83 -2.71
CA ARG A 56 -5.34 20.47 -1.44
C ARG A 56 -4.14 19.82 -0.75
N LEU A 57 -3.91 18.53 -1.02
CA LEU A 57 -2.71 17.80 -0.58
C LEU A 57 -1.54 18.02 -1.56
N GLU A 58 -1.82 18.33 -2.83
CA GLU A 58 -0.82 18.70 -3.84
C GLU A 58 -0.02 19.97 -3.48
N LYS A 59 -0.62 20.90 -2.73
CA LYS A 59 0.02 22.18 -2.34
C LYS A 59 1.24 22.06 -1.40
N ARG A 60 1.61 20.85 -0.97
CA ARG A 60 2.67 20.66 0.04
C ARG A 60 3.84 19.75 -0.38
N VAL A 61 3.80 19.12 -1.55
CA VAL A 61 4.86 18.16 -1.91
C VAL A 61 5.84 18.80 -2.89
N ASN A 62 7.05 19.09 -2.41
CA ASN A 62 8.19 19.45 -3.27
C ASN A 62 8.76 18.17 -3.90
N GLY A 63 8.07 17.53 -4.84
CA GLY A 63 8.50 16.25 -5.42
C GLY A 63 7.78 15.86 -6.70
N THR A 64 8.14 14.69 -7.27
CA THR A 64 7.45 14.15 -8.45
C THR A 64 6.13 13.51 -8.02
N ILE A 65 5.06 14.30 -8.07
CA ILE A 65 3.70 13.82 -7.83
C ILE A 65 3.22 13.08 -9.08
N ILE A 66 2.80 11.83 -8.90
CA ILE A 66 2.13 11.04 -9.94
C ILE A 66 0.65 10.92 -9.57
N SER A 67 -0.27 10.83 -10.53
CA SER A 67 -1.67 10.60 -10.17
C SER A 67 -1.80 9.22 -9.48
N PRO A 68 -2.40 9.11 -8.28
CA PRO A 68 -2.62 7.82 -7.64
C PRO A 68 -3.68 7.00 -8.39
N MET A 69 -4.42 7.63 -9.30
CA MET A 69 -5.37 6.95 -10.17
C MET A 69 -4.68 6.06 -11.19
N ILE A 70 -3.35 6.11 -11.38
CA ILE A 70 -2.64 5.23 -12.34
C ILE A 70 -2.88 3.74 -12.00
N PHE A 71 -3.13 3.40 -10.73
CA PHE A 71 -3.23 2.01 -10.29
C PHE A 71 -4.66 1.55 -9.94
N VAL A 72 -5.66 2.45 -9.98
CA VAL A 72 -7.04 2.18 -9.51
C VAL A 72 -8.08 2.92 -10.35
N ASN A 73 -9.36 2.77 -10.03
CA ASN A 73 -10.48 3.45 -10.71
C ASN A 73 -10.51 3.15 -12.21
N GLU A 74 -10.44 4.18 -13.06
CA GLU A 74 -10.49 4.03 -14.51
C GLU A 74 -9.28 3.29 -15.08
N ASN A 75 -8.14 3.33 -14.39
CA ASN A 75 -6.95 2.57 -14.79
C ASN A 75 -6.87 1.19 -14.17
N TYR A 76 -7.90 0.74 -13.42
CA TYR A 76 -7.85 -0.56 -12.77
C TYR A 76 -7.61 -1.72 -13.76
N LEU A 77 -8.39 -1.80 -14.84
CA LEU A 77 -8.21 -2.85 -15.85
C LEU A 77 -6.87 -2.74 -16.62
N PRO A 78 -6.46 -1.54 -17.13
CA PRO A 78 -5.13 -1.37 -17.68
C PRO A 78 -4.00 -1.76 -16.72
N PHE A 79 -4.09 -1.38 -15.45
CA PHE A 79 -3.09 -1.71 -14.44
C PHE A 79 -3.02 -3.23 -14.19
N LEU A 80 -4.18 -3.85 -13.99
CA LEU A 80 -4.27 -5.30 -13.78
C LEU A 80 -3.78 -6.10 -14.99
N ASN A 81 -4.10 -5.68 -16.22
CA ASN A 81 -3.79 -6.45 -17.42
C ASN A 81 -2.42 -6.15 -18.01
N LYS A 82 -1.82 -4.99 -17.73
CA LYS A 82 -0.54 -4.57 -18.34
C LYS A 82 0.59 -4.43 -17.34
N ILE A 83 0.34 -4.00 -16.10
CA ILE A 83 1.39 -3.73 -15.12
C ILE A 83 1.60 -4.92 -14.18
N ILE A 84 0.53 -5.49 -13.62
CA ILE A 84 0.63 -6.65 -12.73
C ILE A 84 1.40 -7.83 -13.37
N PRO A 85 1.24 -8.17 -14.66
CA PRO A 85 2.04 -9.22 -15.29
C PRO A 85 3.55 -8.93 -15.33
N LEU A 86 3.95 -7.65 -15.32
CA LEU A 86 5.37 -7.25 -15.24
C LEU A 86 5.93 -7.41 -13.83
N CYS A 87 5.06 -7.54 -12.83
CA CYS A 87 5.42 -7.79 -11.44
C CYS A 87 5.52 -9.29 -11.10
N ASN A 88 5.66 -10.18 -12.09
CA ASN A 88 5.85 -11.60 -11.84
C ASN A 88 7.12 -11.84 -11.01
N ASN A 89 7.14 -12.91 -10.19
CA ASN A 89 8.22 -13.17 -9.24
C ASN A 89 8.42 -12.04 -8.22
N CYS A 90 7.34 -11.48 -7.69
CA CYS A 90 7.41 -10.46 -6.65
C CYS A 90 7.28 -11.04 -5.24
N VAL A 91 7.59 -10.20 -4.27
CA VAL A 91 7.16 -10.35 -2.88
C VAL A 91 5.83 -9.64 -2.71
N LEU A 92 4.86 -10.31 -2.10
CA LEU A 92 3.57 -9.70 -1.74
C LEU A 92 3.53 -9.43 -0.24
N VAL A 93 3.16 -8.21 0.13
CA VAL A 93 2.88 -7.79 1.49
C VAL A 93 1.40 -7.43 1.58
N ALA A 94 0.57 -8.30 2.16
CA ALA A 94 -0.88 -8.09 2.22
C ALA A 94 -1.51 -8.74 3.46
N ASN A 95 -2.81 -8.55 3.65
CA ASN A 95 -3.52 -9.07 4.82
C ASN A 95 -3.39 -10.59 4.96
N GLU A 96 -3.27 -11.09 6.19
CA GLU A 96 -3.13 -12.54 6.46
C GLU A 96 -4.31 -13.41 5.97
N ARG A 97 -5.48 -12.80 5.78
CA ARG A 97 -6.71 -13.47 5.31
C ARG A 97 -6.72 -13.70 3.80
N GLY A 98 -5.81 -13.08 3.06
CA GLY A 98 -5.71 -13.26 1.62
C GLY A 98 -5.17 -14.66 1.28
N ASN A 99 -5.65 -15.22 0.17
CA ASN A 99 -5.10 -16.44 -0.40
C ASN A 99 -4.21 -16.07 -1.61
N ARG A 100 -2.90 -16.30 -1.52
CA ARG A 100 -1.99 -16.01 -2.65
C ARG A 100 -2.13 -17.00 -3.80
N ASP A 101 -2.60 -18.22 -3.53
CA ASP A 101 -2.64 -19.30 -4.53
C ASP A 101 -3.73 -19.06 -5.60
N THR A 102 -4.56 -18.02 -5.42
CA THR A 102 -5.57 -17.57 -6.38
C THR A 102 -5.10 -16.41 -7.25
N LEU A 103 -3.87 -15.93 -7.08
CA LEU A 103 -3.31 -14.86 -7.89
C LEU A 103 -2.99 -15.35 -9.32
N PRO A 104 -3.13 -14.48 -10.33
CA PRO A 104 -2.89 -14.84 -11.73
C PRO A 104 -1.40 -14.79 -12.12
N PHE A 105 -0.48 -14.74 -11.15
CA PHE A 105 0.97 -14.64 -11.35
C PHE A 105 1.71 -15.25 -10.15
N GLU A 106 3.02 -15.50 -10.32
CA GLU A 106 3.86 -16.12 -9.29
C GLU A 106 4.31 -15.08 -8.25
N VAL A 107 4.08 -15.43 -6.97
CA VAL A 107 4.55 -14.69 -5.81
C VAL A 107 5.62 -15.52 -5.12
N LEU A 108 6.87 -15.02 -5.11
CA LEU A 108 8.01 -15.70 -4.50
C LEU A 108 7.83 -15.84 -2.99
N ASP A 109 7.31 -14.78 -2.36
CA ASP A 109 7.08 -14.76 -0.91
C ASP A 109 5.85 -13.92 -0.55
N TYR A 110 5.18 -14.31 0.53
CA TYR A 110 3.96 -13.65 1.00
C TYR A 110 4.06 -13.28 2.47
N VAL A 111 4.35 -12.00 2.71
CA VAL A 111 4.32 -11.38 4.03
C VAL A 111 2.91 -11.05 4.43
N LYS A 112 2.48 -11.66 5.52
CA LYS A 112 1.11 -11.52 6.03
C LYS A 112 1.05 -10.43 7.10
N ILE A 113 0.19 -9.43 6.87
CA ILE A 113 -0.11 -8.36 7.82
C ILE A 113 -1.43 -8.65 8.53
N LYS A 114 -1.47 -8.50 9.85
CA LYS A 114 -2.69 -8.58 10.66
C LYS A 114 -3.41 -7.24 10.74
N ASN A 115 -4.73 -7.27 10.87
CA ASN A 115 -5.57 -6.08 11.09
C ASN A 115 -5.29 -5.33 12.41
N THR A 116 -4.41 -5.83 13.28
CA THR A 116 -4.06 -5.19 14.57
C THR A 116 -2.68 -4.57 14.56
N TYR A 117 -1.85 -4.92 13.56
CA TYR A 117 -0.49 -4.42 13.45
C TYR A 117 -0.42 -2.92 13.22
N TRP A 118 -1.57 -2.31 12.94
CA TRP A 118 -1.65 -0.89 12.74
C TRP A 118 -1.36 -0.03 13.98
N ARG A 119 -1.41 -0.61 15.17
CA ARG A 119 -1.07 0.10 16.41
C ARG A 119 0.38 -0.09 16.84
N TYR A 120 1.14 -0.88 16.08
CA TYR A 120 2.43 -1.38 16.51
C TYR A 120 3.40 -1.50 15.33
N VAL A 121 3.62 -0.40 14.59
CA VAL A 121 4.51 -0.33 13.42
C VAL A 121 5.87 -0.97 13.70
N ASP A 122 6.49 -0.69 14.85
CA ASP A 122 7.79 -1.27 15.19
C ASP A 122 7.72 -2.78 15.40
N SER A 123 6.68 -3.28 16.06
CA SER A 123 6.48 -4.73 16.21
C SER A 123 6.16 -5.39 14.86
N LEU A 124 5.50 -4.67 13.96
CA LEU A 124 5.27 -5.10 12.59
C LEU A 124 6.59 -5.11 11.82
N LEU A 125 7.48 -4.14 11.95
CA LEU A 125 8.81 -4.17 11.34
C LEU A 125 9.68 -5.30 11.90
N VAL A 126 9.45 -5.69 13.16
CA VAL A 126 10.06 -6.86 13.81
C VAL A 126 9.44 -8.18 13.31
N ASP A 127 8.12 -8.28 13.11
CA ASP A 127 7.45 -9.48 12.56
C ASP A 127 7.65 -9.62 11.04
N VAL A 128 7.67 -8.47 10.34
CA VAL A 128 8.00 -8.33 8.92
C VAL A 128 9.49 -8.46 8.71
N SER A 129 10.33 -8.42 9.76
CA SER A 129 11.80 -8.36 9.73
C SER A 129 12.43 -9.04 8.51
N ILE A 130 12.40 -8.36 7.38
CA ILE A 130 13.43 -7.52 6.78
C ILE A 130 14.79 -8.21 6.62
N SER A 131 15.18 -9.16 7.47
CA SER A 131 16.34 -10.05 7.27
C SER A 131 16.24 -10.91 6.00
N TYR A 132 15.03 -11.35 5.62
CA TYR A 132 14.84 -12.23 4.46
C TYR A 132 14.47 -11.50 3.16
N LEU A 133 13.83 -10.35 3.26
CA LEU A 133 13.24 -9.65 2.11
C LEU A 133 14.03 -8.41 1.68
N LEU A 134 14.68 -7.72 2.62
CA LEU A 134 15.29 -6.42 2.37
C LEU A 134 16.81 -6.43 2.60
N PHE A 135 17.38 -7.48 3.20
CA PHE A 135 18.83 -7.63 3.35
C PHE A 135 19.39 -8.62 2.32
N ASP A 136 20.38 -8.16 1.55
CA ASP A 136 21.26 -8.96 0.67
C ASP A 136 20.54 -9.87 -0.36
N LYS A 137 19.48 -9.33 -0.99
CA LYS A 137 18.77 -9.97 -2.12
C LYS A 137 19.02 -9.21 -3.43
N PRO A 138 19.01 -9.89 -4.59
CA PRO A 138 18.90 -9.23 -5.90
C PRO A 138 17.66 -8.32 -5.92
N THR A 139 17.67 -7.26 -6.72
CA THR A 139 16.52 -6.35 -6.90
C THR A 139 15.20 -7.11 -7.03
N GLN A 140 14.29 -6.90 -6.08
CA GLN A 140 12.95 -7.48 -6.06
C GLN A 140 11.90 -6.39 -6.34
N ILE A 141 10.77 -6.81 -6.89
CA ILE A 141 9.52 -6.04 -6.83
C ILE A 141 8.77 -6.46 -5.58
N VAL A 142 8.35 -5.50 -4.77
CA VAL A 142 7.59 -5.69 -3.54
C VAL A 142 6.24 -4.98 -3.69
N LEU A 143 5.17 -5.76 -3.76
CA LEU A 143 3.81 -5.26 -3.85
C LEU A 143 3.21 -5.14 -2.45
N VAL A 144 2.66 -3.99 -2.09
CA VAL A 144 2.11 -3.73 -0.76
C VAL A 144 0.62 -3.37 -0.85
N ALA A 145 -0.19 -4.12 -0.10
CA ALA A 145 -1.64 -3.99 0.01
C ALA A 145 -2.06 -3.95 1.49
N GLY A 146 -1.86 -2.82 2.14
CA GLY A 146 -2.15 -2.61 3.57
C GLY A 146 -3.08 -1.44 3.90
N GLY A 147 -3.67 -0.78 2.90
CA GLY A 147 -4.36 0.50 3.14
C GLY A 147 -3.36 1.59 3.60
N PRO A 148 -3.69 2.43 4.61
CA PRO A 148 -2.79 3.48 5.09
C PRO A 148 -1.41 2.99 5.53
N TRP A 149 -1.32 1.71 5.90
CA TRP A 149 -0.09 1.01 6.29
C TRP A 149 0.93 0.96 5.17
N SER A 150 0.45 0.89 3.94
CA SER A 150 1.31 0.76 2.76
C SER A 150 2.24 1.96 2.65
N ASN A 151 1.77 3.16 3.01
CA ASN A 151 2.56 4.39 2.96
C ASN A 151 3.73 4.33 3.96
N VAL A 152 3.44 4.08 5.23
CA VAL A 152 4.46 4.00 6.29
C VAL A 152 5.43 2.85 6.01
N LEU A 153 4.93 1.66 5.66
CA LEU A 153 5.77 0.49 5.37
C LEU A 153 6.72 0.75 4.20
N ILE A 154 6.20 1.29 3.08
CA ILE A 154 7.04 1.54 1.90
C ILE A 154 8.11 2.60 2.21
N GLN A 155 7.82 3.64 2.99
CA GLN A 155 8.85 4.59 3.43
C GLN A 155 9.96 3.87 4.19
N ARG A 156 9.59 3.10 5.22
CA ARG A 156 10.57 2.36 6.06
C ARG A 156 11.37 1.34 5.25
N PHE A 157 10.73 0.65 4.29
CA PHE A 157 11.41 -0.28 3.40
C PHE A 157 12.38 0.43 2.46
N TRP A 158 11.97 1.59 1.91
CA TRP A 158 12.81 2.40 1.04
C TRP A 158 14.05 2.93 1.78
N GLU A 159 13.88 3.44 3.00
CA GLU A 159 14.98 3.88 3.86
C GLU A 159 15.96 2.74 4.19
N THR A 160 15.45 1.51 4.29
CA THR A 160 16.25 0.32 4.60
C THR A 160 17.01 -0.22 3.39
N ASN A 161 16.35 -0.31 2.22
CA ASN A 161 16.96 -0.82 1.00
C ASN A 161 16.34 -0.18 -0.26
N LYS A 162 17.11 0.70 -0.90
CA LYS A 162 16.74 1.42 -2.13
C LYS A 162 16.94 0.62 -3.43
N ASN A 163 17.49 -0.59 -3.34
CA ASN A 163 17.73 -1.44 -4.52
C ASN A 163 16.49 -2.22 -4.96
N HIS A 164 15.39 -2.15 -4.22
CA HIS A 164 14.13 -2.81 -4.53
C HIS A 164 13.10 -1.81 -5.05
N ILE A 165 12.07 -2.32 -5.73
CA ILE A 165 10.96 -1.52 -6.24
C ILE A 165 9.74 -1.80 -5.36
N TYR A 166 9.23 -0.77 -4.69
CA TYR A 166 8.08 -0.88 -3.80
C TYR A 166 6.84 -0.24 -4.44
N ILE A 167 5.76 -1.00 -4.55
CA ILE A 167 4.54 -0.55 -5.22
C ILE A 167 3.34 -0.71 -4.27
N ASP A 168 2.69 0.40 -3.95
CA ASP A 168 1.38 0.40 -3.30
C ASP A 168 0.30 0.04 -4.33
N ILE A 169 -0.17 -1.20 -4.26
CA ILE A 169 -1.21 -1.73 -5.14
C ILE A 169 -2.61 -1.60 -4.53
N GLY A 170 -2.72 -1.15 -3.27
CA GLY A 170 -3.99 -1.08 -2.54
C GLY A 170 -4.84 -2.34 -2.69
N SER A 171 -6.11 -2.13 -3.03
CA SER A 171 -7.09 -3.20 -3.18
C SER A 171 -7.08 -3.87 -4.56
N THR A 172 -6.13 -3.58 -5.46
CA THR A 172 -6.17 -4.08 -6.85
C THR A 172 -6.31 -5.60 -6.93
N LEU A 173 -5.65 -6.35 -6.04
CA LEU A 173 -5.66 -7.81 -6.07
C LEU A 173 -6.75 -8.44 -5.19
N ASP A 174 -7.59 -7.64 -4.53
CA ASP A 174 -8.63 -8.13 -3.62
C ASP A 174 -9.60 -9.15 -4.26
N PRO A 175 -10.04 -9.00 -5.52
CA PRO A 175 -10.90 -10.00 -6.17
C PRO A 175 -10.26 -11.38 -6.25
N PHE A 176 -8.93 -11.45 -6.38
CA PHE A 176 -8.18 -12.70 -6.39
C PHE A 176 -7.95 -13.18 -4.96
N LEU A 177 -7.39 -12.34 -4.10
CA LEU A 177 -6.99 -12.68 -2.73
C LEU A 177 -8.18 -13.13 -1.86
N TYR A 178 -9.36 -12.54 -2.04
CA TYR A 178 -10.53 -12.80 -1.21
C TYR A 178 -11.73 -13.38 -1.96
N ARG A 179 -11.60 -13.61 -3.28
CA ARG A 179 -12.68 -14.12 -4.16
C ARG A 179 -13.95 -13.27 -4.19
N HIS A 180 -13.83 -11.98 -3.87
CA HIS A 180 -14.91 -11.00 -3.99
C HIS A 180 -14.34 -9.59 -4.15
N ASN A 181 -15.15 -8.71 -4.75
CA ASN A 181 -14.80 -7.31 -4.90
C ASN A 181 -14.95 -6.57 -3.57
N THR A 182 -13.96 -5.75 -3.22
CA THR A 182 -13.94 -4.88 -2.05
C THR A 182 -14.11 -3.40 -2.42
N ARG A 183 -14.07 -3.07 -3.72
CA ARG A 183 -14.20 -1.71 -4.25
C ARG A 183 -15.12 -1.69 -5.47
N GLN A 184 -15.88 -0.62 -5.61
CA GLN A 184 -16.85 -0.46 -6.72
C GLN A 184 -16.19 -0.53 -8.10
N TYR A 185 -14.99 0.04 -8.28
CA TYR A 185 -14.30 0.03 -9.57
C TYR A 185 -13.92 -1.39 -10.05
N GLN A 186 -13.93 -2.39 -9.17
CA GLN A 186 -13.62 -3.79 -9.51
C GLN A 186 -14.83 -4.52 -10.12
N GLU A 187 -16.04 -3.98 -10.00
CA GLU A 187 -17.24 -4.55 -10.64
C GLU A 187 -17.13 -4.55 -12.18
N ARG A 188 -16.26 -3.70 -12.72
CA ARG A 188 -15.95 -3.65 -14.16
C ARG A 188 -15.35 -4.95 -14.70
N LEU A 189 -14.78 -5.82 -13.85
CA LEU A 189 -14.32 -7.15 -14.25
C LEU A 189 -15.43 -8.06 -14.81
N LYS A 190 -16.69 -7.82 -14.45
CA LYS A 190 -17.82 -8.66 -14.88
C LYS A 190 -18.35 -8.33 -16.28
N ASN A 191 -17.98 -7.19 -16.85
CA ASN A 191 -18.58 -6.69 -18.09
C ASN A 191 -17.71 -6.90 -19.34
N ASP A 192 -16.46 -7.38 -19.16
CA ASP A 192 -15.48 -7.58 -20.24
C ASP A 192 -15.10 -9.07 -20.46
N THR A 193 -15.87 -10.00 -19.89
CA THR A 193 -15.79 -11.46 -20.15
C THR A 193 -17.04 -11.95 -20.85
#